data_AF-A0A0Q6X6W9-F1
#
_entry.id   AF-A0A0Q6X6W9-F1
#
_cell.length_a   1.000
_cell.length_b   1.000
_cell.length_c   1.000
_cell.angle_alpha   90.00
_cell.angle_beta   90.00
_cell.angle_gamma   90.00
#
_symmetry.space_group_name_H-M   'P 1'
#
loop_
_entity.id
_entity.type
_entity.pdbx_description
1 polymer ?
#
loop_
_entity_poly.entity_id
_entity_poly.type
_entity_poly.pdbx_seq_one_letter_code
_entity_poly.pdbx_strand_id
1 'polypeptide(L)'
;MKAAPYSQLLLAFWRQRDRESPWGRRALFALAVLGLALGVYLAPQLAMPMLALSAALVLMSLWMAIIGSLMQQNHPHAARFVPGHLRQTLESALAAWAGLSLGSAALLWLCLPQMPSFALLLLGAAAVLAFMGWATREWQLWLVISIGPVLFFGTGLDRRLAALSTALRELWLAQPLSVLALSLLALGWSLTRLFGRGDAAHAEAYARLGRMRRAAEDSMQGKYAGAAAFGRVGEWLSQPFALAVSAWQCHVVAQAEPTGQSAMRRAEIVLHGRQHWLHQSLGAVMAVGIAALSFFIAFALAGQGLQDNWTKGAYGMAIGLASIGFNPCFTLPNMLWHSRREQALMRLLPGLPQGEALNRAVARMQLRHALVAWALTTAGLGLLAWAANNAALLCLAFGALPLSTGWLLRAPSRMKSPTAWTTVVPILAFMLMGWGMFLLQKDLGTPLPLLAGASVALSAALGAWRWRTLSAAPTALPAGRLS
;
A
#
# COMPACT_ATOMS: atom_id res chain seq x y z
N MET A 1 -19.20 13.63 35.20
CA MET A 1 -19.25 13.21 33.77
C MET A 1 -19.64 11.73 33.70
N LYS A 2 -20.63 11.35 32.88
CA LYS A 2 -20.93 9.93 32.64
C LYS A 2 -19.87 9.38 31.66
N ALA A 3 -18.95 8.54 32.13
CA ALA A 3 -17.87 7.97 31.30
C ALA A 3 -18.36 6.91 30.29
N ALA A 4 -19.49 6.27 30.57
CA ALA A 4 -20.09 5.21 29.76
C ALA A 4 -20.29 5.58 28.26
N PRO A 5 -20.94 6.71 27.88
CA PRO A 5 -21.12 7.07 26.48
C PRO A 5 -19.81 7.25 25.71
N TYR A 6 -18.82 7.94 26.29
CA TYR A 6 -17.50 8.12 25.65
C TYR A 6 -16.78 6.79 25.42
N SER A 7 -16.89 5.86 26.38
CA SER A 7 -16.29 4.52 26.24
C SER A 7 -16.89 3.73 25.07
N GLN A 8 -18.20 3.86 24.83
CA GLN A 8 -18.86 3.16 23.73
C GLN A 8 -18.41 3.69 22.36
N LEU A 9 -18.26 5.01 22.22
CA LEU A 9 -17.79 5.65 20.99
C LEU A 9 -16.33 5.27 20.67
N LEU A 10 -15.45 5.31 21.67
CA LEU A 10 -14.02 4.97 21.52
C LEU A 10 -13.80 3.48 21.29
N LEU A 11 -14.59 2.61 21.92
CA LEU A 11 -14.49 1.16 21.75
C LEU A 11 -15.18 0.65 20.47
N ALA A 12 -15.97 1.49 19.78
CA ALA A 12 -16.66 1.11 18.56
C ALA A 12 -15.70 0.59 17.50
N PHE A 13 -14.51 1.18 17.34
CA PHE A 13 -13.47 0.67 16.43
C PHE A 13 -13.12 -0.80 16.73
N TRP A 14 -12.98 -1.17 18.00
CA TRP A 14 -12.65 -2.54 18.39
C TRP A 14 -13.80 -3.51 18.15
N ARG A 15 -15.05 -3.03 18.27
CA ARG A 15 -16.27 -3.82 18.03
C ARG A 15 -16.59 -3.99 16.55
N GLN A 16 -16.36 -2.95 15.75
CA GLN A 16 -16.52 -2.94 14.29
C GLN A 16 -15.43 -3.72 13.57
N ARG A 17 -14.41 -4.17 14.30
CA ARG A 17 -13.27 -4.87 13.72
C ARG A 17 -13.66 -6.28 13.30
N ASP A 18 -13.42 -6.58 12.03
CA ASP A 18 -13.80 -7.83 11.39
C ASP A 18 -13.38 -9.07 12.20
N ARG A 19 -14.37 -9.78 12.75
CA ARG A 19 -14.16 -10.99 13.56
C ARG A 19 -13.76 -12.18 12.69
N GLU A 20 -13.96 -12.11 11.39
CA GLU A 20 -13.80 -13.25 10.49
C GLU A 20 -12.32 -13.54 10.15
N SER A 21 -11.41 -12.59 10.38
CA SER A 21 -9.97 -12.79 10.13
C SER A 21 -9.06 -12.29 11.28
N PRO A 22 -9.07 -12.96 12.45
CA PRO A 22 -8.22 -12.57 13.57
C PRO A 22 -6.73 -12.88 13.30
N TRP A 23 -6.46 -13.94 12.56
CA TRP A 23 -5.10 -14.46 12.35
C TRP A 23 -4.20 -13.51 11.54
N GLY A 24 -4.74 -12.78 10.56
CA GLY A 24 -3.93 -11.86 9.74
C GLY A 24 -3.36 -10.73 10.57
N ARG A 25 -4.18 -10.19 11.46
CA ARG A 25 -3.76 -9.15 12.39
C ARG A 25 -2.75 -9.68 13.41
N ARG A 26 -2.99 -10.87 13.96
CA ARG A 26 -2.05 -11.52 14.89
C ARG A 26 -0.70 -11.77 14.23
N ALA A 27 -0.68 -12.22 12.98
CA ALA A 27 0.58 -12.43 12.26
C ALA A 27 1.28 -11.13 11.89
N LEU A 28 0.57 -10.10 11.43
CA LEU A 28 1.17 -8.78 11.20
C LEU A 28 1.75 -8.19 12.49
N PHE A 29 1.03 -8.35 13.61
CA PHE A 29 1.54 -7.95 14.92
C PHE A 29 2.77 -8.78 15.33
N ALA A 30 2.73 -10.10 15.16
CA ALA A 30 3.86 -10.98 15.45
C ALA A 30 5.09 -10.64 14.59
N LEU A 31 4.89 -10.34 13.30
CA LEU A 31 5.96 -9.89 12.39
C LEU A 31 6.52 -8.53 12.80
N ALA A 32 5.66 -7.59 13.21
CA ALA A 32 6.12 -6.28 13.71
C ALA A 32 6.94 -6.43 15.00
N VAL A 33 6.48 -7.27 15.94
CA VAL A 33 7.20 -7.59 17.18
C VAL A 33 8.52 -8.31 16.88
N LEU A 34 8.52 -9.29 15.99
CA LEU A 34 9.72 -10.02 15.60
C LEU A 34 10.73 -9.12 14.87
N GLY A 35 10.27 -8.25 13.99
CA GLY A 35 11.11 -7.25 13.32
C GLY A 35 11.72 -6.25 14.31
N LEU A 36 10.94 -5.81 15.30
CA LEU A 36 11.43 -4.97 16.38
C LEU A 36 12.46 -5.70 17.25
N ALA A 37 12.18 -6.94 17.66
CA ALA A 37 13.09 -7.76 18.46
C ALA A 37 14.41 -8.03 17.71
N LEU A 38 14.33 -8.35 16.42
CA LEU A 38 15.50 -8.53 15.56
C LEU A 38 16.30 -7.23 15.42
N GLY A 39 15.62 -6.10 15.23
CA GLY A 39 16.27 -4.79 15.16
C GLY A 39 17.00 -4.43 16.46
N VAL A 40 16.37 -4.67 17.60
CA VAL A 40 16.98 -4.52 18.93
C VAL A 40 18.18 -5.44 19.11
N TYR A 41 18.09 -6.69 18.65
CA TYR A 41 19.18 -7.66 18.72
C TYR A 41 20.38 -7.26 17.85
N LEU A 42 20.13 -6.80 16.62
CA LEU A 42 21.18 -6.41 15.67
C LEU A 42 21.82 -5.05 15.98
N ALA A 43 21.10 -4.16 16.66
CA ALA A 43 21.57 -2.83 17.02
C ALA A 43 21.18 -2.50 18.47
N PRO A 44 21.78 -3.16 19.47
CA PRO A 44 21.41 -2.99 20.89
C PRO A 44 21.56 -1.54 21.37
N GLN A 45 22.51 -0.78 20.81
CA GLN A 45 22.69 0.65 21.08
C GLN A 45 21.50 1.51 20.64
N LEU A 46 20.68 1.03 19.70
CA LEU A 46 19.46 1.68 19.24
C LEU A 46 18.19 1.09 19.88
N ALA A 47 18.32 0.14 20.81
CA ALA A 47 17.17 -0.59 21.36
C ALA A 47 16.12 0.36 21.96
N MET A 48 16.53 1.25 22.87
CA MET A 48 15.62 2.21 23.49
C MET A 48 14.96 3.16 22.48
N PRO A 49 15.70 3.81 21.54
CA PRO A 49 15.09 4.56 20.45
C PRO A 49 14.10 3.75 19.61
N MET A 50 14.43 2.52 19.23
CA MET A 50 13.58 1.68 18.41
C MET A 50 12.29 1.29 19.13
N LEU A 51 12.38 0.91 20.41
CA LEU A 51 11.23 0.60 21.25
C LEU A 51 10.34 1.85 21.43
N ALA A 52 10.96 3.00 21.72
CA ALA A 52 10.23 4.24 21.93
C ALA A 52 9.51 4.71 20.66
N LEU A 53 10.20 4.73 19.51
CA LEU A 53 9.61 5.08 18.23
C LEU A 53 8.52 4.10 17.81
N SER A 54 8.72 2.79 18.05
CA SER A 54 7.70 1.77 17.75
C SER A 54 6.45 1.95 18.60
N ALA A 55 6.61 2.24 19.89
CA ALA A 55 5.48 2.50 20.77
C ALA A 55 4.75 3.81 20.40
N ALA A 56 5.48 4.86 20.02
CA ALA A 56 4.88 6.10 19.49
C ALA A 56 4.10 5.82 18.19
N LEU A 57 4.63 5.01 17.27
CA LEU A 57 3.92 4.58 16.06
C LEU A 57 2.65 3.77 16.37
N VAL A 58 2.65 2.95 17.42
CA VAL A 58 1.45 2.25 17.90
C VAL A 58 0.40 3.25 18.39
N LEU A 59 0.80 4.28 19.15
CA LEU A 59 -0.11 5.34 19.60
C LEU A 59 -0.68 6.15 18.42
N MET A 60 0.15 6.47 17.42
CA MET A 60 -0.29 7.13 16.18
C MET A 60 -1.26 6.24 15.38
N SER A 61 -1.00 4.94 15.31
CA SER A 61 -1.91 3.96 14.66
C SER A 61 -3.23 3.84 15.41
N LEU A 62 -3.19 3.89 16.74
CA LEU A 62 -4.39 3.92 17.59
C LEU A 62 -5.21 5.20 17.34
N TRP A 63 -4.55 6.35 17.22
CA TRP A 63 -5.22 7.60 16.85
C TRP A 63 -5.94 7.47 15.50
N MET A 64 -5.26 6.96 14.47
CA MET A 64 -5.84 6.73 13.13
C MET A 64 -7.09 5.85 13.18
N ALA A 65 -7.06 4.81 14.00
CA ALA A 65 -8.20 3.94 14.23
C ALA A 65 -9.38 4.66 14.91
N ILE A 66 -9.09 5.43 15.97
CA ILE A 66 -10.09 6.20 16.72
C ILE A 66 -10.72 7.27 15.83
N ILE A 67 -9.91 8.13 15.19
CA ILE A 67 -10.41 9.23 14.36
C ILE A 67 -11.19 8.69 13.16
N GLY A 68 -10.72 7.60 12.52
CA GLY A 68 -11.44 6.92 11.46
C GLY A 68 -12.83 6.45 11.93
N SER A 69 -12.92 5.82 13.10
CA SER A 69 -14.21 5.38 13.64
C SER A 69 -15.12 6.55 14.01
N LEU A 70 -14.60 7.60 14.66
CA LEU A 70 -15.39 8.79 15.02
C LEU A 70 -15.93 9.50 13.77
N MET A 71 -15.13 9.62 12.71
CA MET A 71 -15.58 10.15 11.43
C MET A 71 -16.66 9.28 10.76
N GLN A 72 -16.64 7.96 10.99
CA GLN A 72 -17.71 7.06 10.52
C GLN A 72 -19.01 7.27 11.29
N GLN A 73 -18.91 7.47 12.61
CA GLN A 73 -20.04 7.68 13.50
C GLN A 73 -20.68 9.06 13.28
N ASN A 74 -19.92 10.04 12.79
CA ASN A 74 -20.41 11.37 12.43
C ASN A 74 -21.21 11.35 11.10
N HIS A 75 -22.26 10.54 11.01
CA HIS A 75 -23.15 10.50 9.85
C HIS A 75 -23.87 11.85 9.68
N PRO A 76 -24.05 12.38 8.45
CA PRO A 76 -24.71 13.68 8.24
C PRO A 76 -26.08 13.82 8.90
N HIS A 77 -26.93 12.79 8.79
CA HIS A 77 -28.23 12.75 9.46
C HIS A 77 -28.11 12.69 10.99
N ALA A 78 -27.17 11.91 11.53
CA ALA A 78 -26.98 11.83 12.98
C ALA A 78 -26.48 13.16 13.56
N ALA A 79 -25.52 13.81 12.87
CA ALA A 79 -24.99 15.11 13.26
C ALA A 79 -26.07 16.21 13.29
N ARG A 80 -27.07 16.13 12.41
CA ARG A 80 -28.16 17.11 12.30
C ARG A 80 -29.35 16.82 13.23
N PHE A 81 -29.72 15.55 13.36
CA PHE A 81 -30.99 15.16 14.01
C PHE A 81 -30.83 14.55 15.40
N VAL A 82 -29.64 14.10 15.81
CA VAL A 82 -29.42 13.51 17.13
C VAL A 82 -28.83 14.57 18.07
N PRO A 83 -29.59 15.05 19.09
CA PRO A 83 -29.14 16.09 19.99
C PRO A 83 -27.85 15.69 20.72
N GLY A 84 -26.84 16.57 20.69
CA GLY A 84 -25.58 16.36 21.41
C GLY A 84 -24.60 15.37 20.77
N HIS A 85 -24.96 14.66 19.68
CA HIS A 85 -24.09 13.68 19.02
C HIS A 85 -22.78 14.29 18.55
N LEU A 86 -22.86 15.44 17.85
CA LEU A 86 -21.67 16.15 17.37
C LEU A 86 -20.78 16.59 18.54
N ARG A 87 -21.37 17.13 19.60
CA ARG A 87 -20.63 17.57 20.79
C ARG A 87 -19.89 16.41 21.45
N GLN A 88 -20.55 15.27 21.64
CA GLN A 88 -19.92 14.07 22.21
C GLN A 88 -18.79 13.54 21.33
N THR A 89 -18.98 13.56 20.00
CA THR A 89 -17.96 13.15 19.04
C THR A 89 -16.73 14.07 19.10
N LEU A 90 -16.95 15.39 19.16
CA LEU A 90 -15.89 16.39 19.29
C LEU A 90 -15.11 16.25 20.60
N GLU A 91 -15.81 16.13 21.73
CA GLU A 91 -15.19 15.95 23.04
C GLU A 91 -14.38 14.64 23.10
N SER A 92 -14.90 13.56 22.52
CA SER A 92 -14.17 12.28 22.41
C SER A 92 -12.92 12.40 21.55
N ALA A 93 -13.00 13.09 20.42
CA ALA A 93 -11.87 13.30 19.52
C ALA A 93 -10.77 14.15 20.16
N LEU A 94 -11.14 15.25 20.81
CA LEU A 94 -10.20 16.14 21.50
C LEU A 94 -9.54 15.44 22.70
N ALA A 95 -10.30 14.68 23.49
CA ALA A 95 -9.77 13.92 24.62
C ALA A 95 -8.79 12.83 24.16
N ALA A 96 -9.15 12.07 23.12
CA ALA A 96 -8.28 11.04 22.55
C ALA A 96 -7.01 11.63 21.93
N TRP A 97 -7.12 12.73 21.19
CA TRP A 97 -5.98 13.46 20.63
C TRP A 97 -5.05 13.94 21.74
N ALA A 98 -5.57 14.67 22.73
CA ALA A 98 -4.76 15.21 23.82
C ALA A 98 -4.07 14.09 24.62
N GLY A 99 -4.79 13.01 24.95
CA GLY A 99 -4.25 11.87 25.67
C GLY A 99 -3.14 11.13 24.88
N LEU A 100 -3.33 10.91 23.57
CA LEU A 100 -2.34 10.24 22.74
C LEU A 100 -1.13 11.13 22.41
N SER A 101 -1.33 12.44 22.25
CA SER A 101 -0.22 13.40 22.10
C SER A 101 0.62 13.46 23.35
N LEU A 102 -0.01 13.56 24.53
CA LEU A 102 0.67 13.55 25.82
C LEU A 102 1.41 12.23 26.05
N GLY A 103 0.76 11.10 25.81
CA GLY A 103 1.37 9.77 25.94
C GLY A 103 2.56 9.58 25.01
N SER A 104 2.46 10.02 23.75
CA SER A 104 3.57 9.94 22.79
C SER A 104 4.74 10.83 23.20
N ALA A 105 4.47 12.06 23.63
CA ALA A 105 5.49 13.00 24.07
C ALA A 105 6.20 12.53 25.34
N ALA A 106 5.45 12.04 26.33
CA ALA A 106 6.01 11.50 27.57
C ALA A 106 6.88 10.27 27.30
N LEU A 107 6.40 9.37 26.45
CA LEU A 107 7.14 8.16 26.06
C LEU A 107 8.46 8.51 25.37
N LEU A 108 8.43 9.43 24.39
CA LEU A 108 9.66 9.86 23.72
C LEU A 108 10.60 10.60 24.67
N TRP A 109 10.08 11.48 25.52
CA TRP A 109 10.88 12.25 26.47
C TRP A 109 11.57 11.36 27.52
N LEU A 110 10.86 10.38 28.07
CA LEU A 110 11.39 9.45 29.08
C LEU A 110 12.39 8.44 28.49
N CYS A 111 12.14 7.96 27.27
CA CYS A 111 12.98 6.93 26.65
C CYS A 111 14.16 7.49 25.85
N LEU A 112 14.14 8.78 25.50
CA LEU A 112 15.15 9.42 24.66
C LEU A 112 15.63 10.73 25.31
N PRO A 113 16.53 10.67 26.31
CA PRO A 113 16.92 11.84 27.10
C PRO A 113 17.67 12.93 26.29
N GLN A 114 18.16 12.59 25.10
CA GLN A 114 18.80 13.53 24.17
C GLN A 114 17.79 14.33 23.32
N MET A 115 16.49 14.03 23.43
CA MET A 115 15.45 14.71 22.67
C MET A 115 15.20 16.13 23.17
N PRO A 116 14.62 17.00 22.32
CA PRO A 116 14.26 18.35 22.72
C PRO A 116 13.27 18.38 23.90
N SER A 117 13.03 19.59 24.43
CA SER A 117 12.14 19.78 25.58
C SER A 117 10.78 19.10 25.40
N PHE A 118 10.21 18.62 26.52
CA PHE A 118 8.90 17.97 26.54
C PHE A 118 7.81 18.79 25.82
N ALA A 119 7.86 20.12 25.95
CA ALA A 119 6.97 21.05 25.25
C ALA A 119 7.05 20.91 23.71
N LEU A 120 8.26 20.78 23.15
CA LEU A 120 8.44 20.62 21.71
C LEU A 120 8.00 19.24 21.24
N LEU A 121 8.29 18.18 22.02
CA LEU A 121 7.81 16.82 21.74
C LEU A 121 6.28 16.74 21.76
N LEU A 122 5.64 17.40 22.73
CA LEU A 122 4.19 17.51 22.83
C LEU A 122 3.59 18.22 21.62
N LEU A 123 4.15 19.38 21.26
CA LEU A 123 3.70 20.12 20.08
C LEU A 123 3.87 19.30 18.79
N GLY A 124 5.02 18.64 18.62
CA GLY A 124 5.31 17.79 17.48
C GLY A 124 4.35 16.61 17.37
N ALA A 125 4.13 15.88 18.47
CA ALA A 125 3.17 14.78 18.52
C ALA A 125 1.73 15.27 18.24
N ALA A 126 1.33 16.39 18.83
CA ALA A 126 0.03 17.02 18.62
C ALA A 126 -0.20 17.41 17.16
N ALA A 127 0.80 18.03 16.52
CA ALA A 127 0.76 18.42 15.13
C ALA A 127 0.67 17.20 14.18
N VAL A 128 1.49 16.17 14.42
CA VAL A 128 1.46 14.93 13.63
C VAL A 128 0.10 14.26 13.74
N LEU A 129 -0.46 14.09 14.95
CA LEU A 129 -1.77 13.48 15.11
C LEU A 129 -2.89 14.33 14.47
N ALA A 130 -2.85 15.66 14.62
CA ALA A 130 -3.83 16.54 13.98
C ALA A 130 -3.77 16.42 12.44
N PHE A 131 -2.56 16.44 11.89
CA PHE A 131 -2.31 16.25 10.47
C PHE A 131 -2.80 14.88 9.99
N MET A 132 -2.52 13.79 10.73
CA MET A 132 -3.04 12.46 10.41
C MET A 132 -4.57 12.42 10.40
N GLY A 133 -5.23 13.11 11.34
CA GLY A 133 -6.68 13.27 11.34
C GLY A 133 -7.19 13.95 10.07
N TRP A 134 -6.56 15.05 9.66
CA TRP A 134 -6.87 15.72 8.39
C TRP A 134 -6.59 14.84 7.17
N ALA A 135 -5.48 14.12 7.15
CA ALA A 135 -5.11 13.24 6.04
C ALA A 135 -6.05 12.04 5.91
N THR A 136 -6.71 11.60 7.00
CA THR A 136 -7.79 10.59 6.91
C THR A 136 -9.04 11.12 6.24
N ARG A 137 -9.33 12.42 6.41
CA ARG A 137 -10.46 13.10 5.78
C ARG A 137 -10.19 13.44 4.32
N GLU A 138 -9.03 14.04 4.07
CA GLU A 138 -8.61 14.53 2.76
C GLU A 138 -7.34 13.79 2.34
N TRP A 139 -7.52 12.72 1.56
CA TRP A 139 -6.43 11.82 1.14
C TRP A 139 -5.27 12.54 0.43
N GLN A 140 -5.55 13.69 -0.19
CA GLN A 140 -4.57 14.51 -0.90
C GLN A 140 -3.46 15.01 0.04
N LEU A 141 -3.75 15.17 1.33
CA LEU A 141 -2.74 15.57 2.31
C LEU A 141 -1.66 14.51 2.49
N TRP A 142 -1.92 13.23 2.19
CA TRP A 142 -0.86 12.22 2.15
C TRP A 142 0.23 12.56 1.11
N LEU A 143 -0.14 13.23 0.00
CA LEU A 143 0.83 13.71 -0.98
C LEU A 143 1.76 14.78 -0.40
N VAL A 144 1.29 15.56 0.57
CA VAL A 144 2.13 16.54 1.28
C VAL A 144 3.22 15.85 2.09
N ILE A 145 2.95 14.68 2.67
CA ILE A 145 4.03 13.91 3.34
C ILE A 145 5.07 13.46 2.32
N SER A 146 4.62 12.99 1.15
CA SER A 146 5.51 12.42 0.14
C SER A 146 6.34 13.48 -0.59
N ILE A 147 5.73 14.61 -0.95
CA ILE A 147 6.33 15.63 -1.82
C ILE A 147 6.74 16.87 -1.01
N GLY A 148 6.14 17.10 0.16
CA GLY A 148 6.37 18.28 0.99
C GLY A 148 7.83 18.50 1.38
N PRO A 149 8.59 17.49 1.85
CA PRO A 149 10.01 17.66 2.15
C PRO A 149 10.81 18.10 0.92
N VAL A 150 10.53 17.50 -0.24
CA VAL A 150 11.20 17.85 -1.51
C VAL A 150 10.88 19.29 -1.92
N LEU A 151 9.61 19.71 -1.81
CA LEU A 151 9.24 21.10 -2.11
C LEU A 151 9.85 22.06 -1.10
N PHE A 152 9.80 21.74 0.19
CA PHE A 152 10.24 22.62 1.27
C PHE A 152 11.75 22.87 1.24
N PHE A 153 12.55 21.80 1.19
CA PHE A 153 14.01 21.92 1.17
C PHE A 153 14.56 22.19 -0.23
N GLY A 154 13.92 21.63 -1.26
CA GLY A 154 14.39 21.77 -2.62
C GLY A 154 14.11 23.15 -3.21
N THR A 155 12.93 23.73 -3.05
CA THR A 155 12.64 25.05 -3.66
C THR A 155 13.33 26.22 -2.95
N GLY A 156 14.15 25.93 -1.94
CA GLY A 156 14.69 26.94 -1.03
C GLY A 156 13.59 27.61 -0.21
N LEU A 157 12.41 26.98 -0.06
CA LEU A 157 11.33 27.50 0.77
C LEU A 157 11.79 27.61 2.23
N ASP A 158 12.62 26.68 2.70
CA ASP A 158 13.32 26.78 3.98
C ASP A 158 14.11 28.10 4.13
N ARG A 159 14.85 28.50 3.09
CA ARG A 159 15.62 29.76 3.07
C ARG A 159 14.71 30.99 2.98
N ARG A 160 13.67 30.94 2.14
CA ARG A 160 12.68 32.02 2.00
C ARG A 160 11.89 32.23 3.29
N LEU A 161 11.63 31.14 4.01
CA LEU A 161 10.96 31.14 5.31
C LEU A 161 11.94 31.24 6.48
N ALA A 162 13.24 31.44 6.25
CA ALA A 162 14.25 31.48 7.31
C ALA A 162 14.02 32.63 8.29
N ALA A 163 13.61 33.81 7.79
CA ALA A 163 13.26 34.93 8.66
C ALA A 163 12.05 34.61 9.54
N LEU A 164 11.02 33.97 8.97
CA LEU A 164 9.84 33.54 9.73
C LEU A 164 10.20 32.45 10.74
N SER A 165 10.99 31.45 10.35
CA SER A 165 11.41 30.36 11.25
C SER A 165 12.29 30.87 12.38
N THR A 166 13.15 31.85 12.11
CA THR A 166 13.97 32.54 13.13
C THR A 166 13.08 33.32 14.09
N ALA A 167 12.14 34.13 13.59
CA ALA A 167 11.19 34.87 14.43
C ALA A 167 10.32 33.93 15.29
N LEU A 168 9.83 32.82 14.72
CA LEU A 168 9.08 31.81 15.47
C LEU A 168 9.94 31.11 16.53
N ARG A 169 11.22 30.84 16.22
CA ARG A 169 12.17 30.27 17.18
C ARG A 169 12.46 31.24 18.33
N GLU A 170 12.70 32.51 18.03
CA GLU A 170 12.90 33.56 19.05
C GLU A 170 11.66 33.71 19.93
N LEU A 171 10.47 33.74 19.33
CA LEU A 171 9.20 33.79 20.06
C LEU A 171 9.01 32.55 20.95
N TRP A 172 9.37 31.35 20.46
CA TRP A 172 9.34 30.12 21.25
C TRP A 172 10.32 30.17 22.43
N LEU A 173 11.54 30.68 22.24
CA LEU A 173 12.51 30.82 23.32
C LEU A 173 12.10 31.87 24.34
N ALA A 174 11.47 32.96 23.91
CA ALA A 174 10.99 34.02 24.80
C ALA A 174 9.74 33.60 25.61
N GLN A 175 8.79 32.90 24.98
CA GLN A 175 7.50 32.55 25.60
C GLN A 175 7.05 31.11 25.27
N PRO A 176 7.79 30.09 25.70
CA PRO A 176 7.54 28.70 25.28
C PRO A 176 6.15 28.20 25.67
N LEU A 177 5.68 28.53 26.88
CA LEU A 177 4.38 28.08 27.38
C LEU A 177 3.21 28.75 26.66
N SER A 178 3.29 30.06 26.40
CA SER A 178 2.26 30.80 25.68
C SER A 178 2.14 30.32 24.23
N VAL A 179 3.27 30.15 23.54
CA VAL A 179 3.30 29.65 22.15
C VAL A 179 2.79 28.21 22.10
N LEU A 180 3.20 27.36 23.05
CA LEU A 180 2.69 25.99 23.15
C LEU A 180 1.16 25.99 23.34
N ALA A 181 0.63 26.74 24.31
CA ALA A 181 -0.79 26.80 24.60
C ALA A 181 -1.59 27.28 23.39
N LEU A 182 -1.17 28.38 22.75
CA LEU A 182 -1.82 28.90 21.54
C LEU A 182 -1.77 27.90 20.39
N SER A 183 -0.64 27.21 20.20
CA SER A 183 -0.48 26.22 19.15
C SER A 183 -1.36 24.99 19.39
N LEU A 184 -1.44 24.49 20.62
CA LEU A 184 -2.32 23.38 21.00
C LEU A 184 -3.81 23.77 20.86
N LEU A 185 -4.19 25.00 21.22
CA LEU A 185 -5.54 25.51 20.99
C LEU A 185 -5.87 25.60 19.50
N ALA A 186 -4.94 26.09 18.67
CA ALA A 186 -5.11 26.16 17.23
C ALA A 186 -5.26 24.76 16.59
N LEU A 187 -4.42 23.81 16.99
CA LEU A 187 -4.51 22.42 16.53
C LEU A 187 -5.80 21.74 17.00
N GLY A 188 -6.18 21.91 18.27
CA GLY A 188 -7.44 21.40 18.81
C GLY A 188 -8.65 22.01 18.10
N TRP A 189 -8.63 23.31 17.84
CA TRP A 189 -9.65 23.98 17.04
C TRP A 189 -9.72 23.44 15.61
N SER A 190 -8.57 23.18 14.97
CA SER A 190 -8.53 22.56 13.65
C SER A 190 -9.17 21.17 13.63
N LEU A 191 -8.99 20.37 14.69
CA LEU A 191 -9.64 19.06 14.82
C LEU A 191 -11.16 19.18 14.92
N THR A 192 -11.68 20.24 15.53
CA THR A 192 -13.14 20.44 15.56
C THR A 192 -13.75 20.63 14.17
N ARG A 193 -12.95 21.11 13.21
CA ARG A 193 -13.36 21.28 11.81
C ARG A 193 -13.35 19.96 11.01
N LEU A 194 -12.74 18.90 11.54
CA LEU A 194 -12.81 17.56 10.92
C LEU A 194 -14.22 16.98 10.93
N PHE A 195 -15.08 17.41 11.85
CA PHE A 195 -16.44 16.92 12.01
C PHE A 195 -17.43 17.91 11.44
N GLY A 196 -18.25 17.47 10.49
CA GLY A 196 -19.27 18.31 9.87
C GLY A 196 -20.56 18.36 10.68
N ARG A 197 -21.38 19.39 10.42
CA ARG A 197 -22.63 19.69 11.14
C ARG A 197 -23.88 19.05 10.51
N GLY A 198 -23.71 18.27 9.44
CA GLY A 198 -24.82 17.66 8.70
C GLY A 198 -25.37 18.51 7.55
N ASP A 199 -24.58 19.47 7.06
CA ASP A 199 -24.83 20.23 5.85
C ASP A 199 -24.46 19.43 4.58
N ALA A 200 -24.70 20.03 3.40
CA ALA A 200 -24.38 19.40 2.11
C ALA A 200 -22.89 19.10 1.96
N ALA A 201 -22.02 20.03 2.39
CA ALA A 201 -20.57 19.84 2.35
C ALA A 201 -20.12 18.65 3.23
N HIS A 202 -20.72 18.48 4.42
CA HIS A 202 -20.48 17.32 5.26
C HIS A 202 -20.94 16.02 4.58
N ALA A 203 -22.12 16.02 3.96
CA ALA A 203 -22.64 14.85 3.25
C ALA A 203 -21.73 14.42 2.09
N GLU A 204 -21.22 15.36 1.30
CA GLU A 204 -20.28 15.09 0.22
C GLU A 204 -18.93 14.54 0.74
N ALA A 205 -18.37 15.15 1.78
CA ALA A 205 -17.15 14.69 2.41
C ALA A 205 -17.31 13.27 3.00
N TYR A 206 -18.44 13.01 3.67
CA TYR A 206 -18.77 11.69 4.20
C TYR A 206 -18.92 10.65 3.08
N ALA A 207 -19.61 10.99 1.98
CA ALA A 207 -19.75 10.11 0.83
C ALA A 207 -18.40 9.80 0.15
N ARG A 208 -17.50 10.80 0.05
CA ARG A 208 -16.13 10.62 -0.46
C ARG A 208 -15.33 9.66 0.43
N LEU A 209 -15.36 9.85 1.75
CA LEU A 209 -14.72 8.96 2.71
C LEU A 209 -15.28 7.53 2.61
N GLY A 210 -16.60 7.38 2.46
CA GLY A 210 -17.27 6.09 2.26
C GLY A 210 -16.89 5.38 0.95
N ARG A 211 -16.60 6.13 -0.13
CA ARG A 211 -16.06 5.55 -1.38
C ARG A 211 -14.62 5.05 -1.19
N MET A 212 -13.78 5.84 -0.51
CA MET A 212 -12.38 5.47 -0.26
C MET A 212 -12.26 4.25 0.65
N ARG A 213 -13.12 4.14 1.67
CA ARG A 213 -13.16 2.96 2.54
C ARG A 213 -13.55 1.70 1.79
N ARG A 214 -14.62 1.76 1.00
CA ARG A 214 -15.02 0.63 0.14
C ARG A 214 -13.90 0.24 -0.83
N ALA A 215 -13.21 1.22 -1.41
CA ALA A 215 -12.03 0.97 -2.23
C ALA A 215 -10.89 0.27 -1.44
N ALA A 216 -10.61 0.69 -0.22
CA ALA A 216 -9.61 0.04 0.63
C ALA A 216 -10.03 -1.39 1.01
N GLU A 217 -11.29 -1.60 1.38
CA GLU A 217 -11.86 -2.93 1.67
C GLU A 217 -11.82 -3.85 0.45
N ASP A 218 -12.19 -3.34 -0.72
CA ASP A 218 -12.09 -4.05 -2.00
C ASP A 218 -10.64 -4.45 -2.26
N SER A 219 -9.68 -3.53 -2.08
CA SER A 219 -8.25 -3.81 -2.24
C SER A 219 -7.76 -4.90 -1.28
N MET A 220 -8.19 -4.88 -0.01
CA MET A 220 -7.88 -5.93 0.96
C MET A 220 -8.46 -7.30 0.59
N GLN A 221 -9.61 -7.32 -0.07
CA GLN A 221 -10.23 -8.53 -0.63
C GLN A 221 -9.64 -8.94 -2.00
N GLY A 222 -8.57 -8.28 -2.45
CA GLY A 222 -7.95 -8.52 -3.74
C GLY A 222 -8.81 -8.10 -4.93
N LYS A 223 -9.85 -7.29 -4.71
CA LYS A 223 -10.61 -6.60 -5.76
C LYS A 223 -9.90 -5.30 -6.12
N TYR A 224 -10.13 -4.83 -7.34
CA TYR A 224 -9.57 -3.57 -7.79
C TYR A 224 -10.50 -2.41 -7.40
N ALA A 225 -9.97 -1.45 -6.63
CA ALA A 225 -10.62 -0.17 -6.38
C ALA A 225 -10.61 0.71 -7.65
N GLY A 226 -11.78 1.00 -8.22
CA GLY A 226 -11.89 1.89 -9.38
C GLY A 226 -11.34 3.30 -9.12
N ALA A 227 -10.79 3.94 -10.15
CA ALA A 227 -10.26 5.31 -10.05
C ALA A 227 -11.32 6.35 -9.61
N ALA A 228 -12.61 6.07 -9.87
CA ALA A 228 -13.75 6.84 -9.37
C ALA A 228 -13.81 6.95 -7.83
N ALA A 229 -13.15 6.04 -7.10
CA ALA A 229 -13.02 6.14 -5.65
C ALA A 229 -12.26 7.41 -5.21
N PHE A 230 -11.36 7.92 -6.06
CA PHE A 230 -10.58 9.14 -5.82
C PHE A 230 -11.28 10.42 -6.34
N GLY A 231 -12.55 10.30 -6.76
CA GLY A 231 -13.35 11.41 -7.27
C GLY A 231 -12.91 11.87 -8.67
N ARG A 232 -13.25 13.13 -9.02
CA ARG A 232 -13.03 13.68 -10.37
C ARG A 232 -11.59 13.63 -10.85
N VAL A 233 -10.62 13.86 -9.95
CA VAL A 233 -9.20 13.81 -10.30
C VAL A 233 -8.80 12.39 -10.70
N GLY A 234 -9.26 11.38 -9.95
CA GLY A 234 -9.02 9.98 -10.29
C GLY A 234 -9.68 9.58 -11.62
N GLU A 235 -10.93 10.01 -11.83
CA GLU A 235 -11.63 9.77 -13.10
C GLU A 235 -10.87 10.37 -14.27
N TRP A 236 -10.52 11.66 -14.18
CA TRP A 236 -9.76 12.38 -15.22
C TRP A 236 -8.40 11.72 -15.50
N LEU A 237 -7.62 11.40 -14.47
CA LEU A 237 -6.36 10.68 -14.62
C LEU A 237 -6.55 9.30 -15.27
N SER A 238 -7.71 8.67 -15.07
CA SER A 238 -8.01 7.34 -15.61
C SER A 238 -8.59 7.32 -17.02
N GLN A 239 -9.14 8.43 -17.50
CA GLN A 239 -9.74 8.54 -18.84
C GLN A 239 -8.81 8.12 -19.98
N PRO A 240 -7.56 8.60 -20.10
CA PRO A 240 -6.69 8.17 -21.19
C PRO A 240 -6.44 6.65 -21.17
N PHE A 241 -6.35 6.05 -19.97
CA PHE A 241 -6.21 4.61 -19.83
C PHE A 241 -7.49 3.86 -20.22
N ALA A 242 -8.67 4.38 -19.87
CA ALA A 242 -9.94 3.82 -20.29
C ALA A 242 -10.11 3.85 -21.81
N LEU A 243 -9.69 4.94 -22.47
CA LEU A 243 -9.70 5.06 -23.93
C LEU A 243 -8.75 4.04 -24.59
N ALA A 244 -7.52 3.91 -24.09
CA ALA A 244 -6.56 2.94 -24.60
C ALA A 244 -7.08 1.49 -24.45
N VAL A 245 -7.69 1.17 -23.30
CA VAL A 245 -8.28 -0.14 -23.04
C VAL A 245 -9.49 -0.39 -23.93
N SER A 246 -10.36 0.60 -24.10
CA SER A 246 -11.53 0.51 -24.98
C SER A 246 -11.10 0.30 -26.44
N ALA A 247 -10.12 1.06 -26.92
CA ALA A 247 -9.59 0.91 -28.28
C ALA A 247 -9.01 -0.49 -28.51
N TRP A 248 -8.25 -1.00 -27.53
CA TRP A 248 -7.72 -2.35 -27.57
C TRP A 248 -8.81 -3.43 -27.53
N GLN A 249 -9.86 -3.26 -26.72
CA GLN A 249 -11.01 -4.17 -26.68
C GLN A 249 -11.75 -4.20 -28.03
N CYS A 250 -12.01 -3.03 -28.64
CA CYS A 250 -12.61 -2.93 -29.96
C CYS A 250 -11.75 -3.65 -31.01
N HIS A 251 -10.43 -3.48 -30.96
CA HIS A 251 -9.50 -4.15 -31.86
C HIS A 251 -9.54 -5.67 -31.73
N VAL A 252 -9.54 -6.20 -30.50
CA VAL A 252 -9.60 -7.65 -30.25
C VAL A 252 -10.94 -8.26 -30.69
N VAL A 253 -12.04 -7.52 -30.55
CA VAL A 253 -13.36 -7.95 -31.03
C VAL A 253 -13.43 -7.89 -32.56
N ALA A 254 -12.87 -6.85 -33.18
CA ALA A 254 -12.84 -6.72 -34.64
C ALA A 254 -12.01 -7.83 -35.33
N GLN A 255 -10.95 -8.32 -34.68
CA GLN A 255 -10.11 -9.42 -35.17
C GLN A 255 -10.55 -10.80 -34.67
N ALA A 256 -11.84 -10.98 -34.38
CA ALA A 256 -12.36 -12.23 -33.89
C ALA A 256 -12.40 -13.30 -34.99
N GLU A 257 -11.67 -14.40 -34.77
CA GLU A 257 -11.67 -15.59 -35.62
C GLU A 257 -12.26 -16.79 -34.87
N PRO A 258 -12.81 -17.80 -35.56
CA PRO A 258 -13.33 -19.03 -34.97
C PRO A 258 -12.23 -20.02 -34.56
N THR A 259 -11.11 -19.51 -34.04
CA THR A 259 -9.96 -20.31 -33.59
C THR A 259 -9.85 -20.29 -32.07
N GLY A 260 -9.34 -21.37 -31.48
CA GLY A 260 -9.18 -21.44 -30.02
C GLY A 260 -8.18 -20.42 -29.48
N GLN A 261 -7.20 -19.99 -30.28
CA GLN A 261 -6.29 -18.91 -29.90
C GLN A 261 -7.03 -17.56 -29.84
N SER A 262 -7.88 -17.27 -30.83
CA SER A 262 -8.69 -16.04 -30.84
C SER A 262 -9.69 -16.03 -29.68
N ALA A 263 -10.33 -17.17 -29.39
CA ALA A 263 -11.20 -17.31 -28.22
C ALA A 263 -10.45 -17.09 -26.89
N MET A 264 -9.24 -17.64 -26.74
CA MET A 264 -8.41 -17.43 -25.55
C MET A 264 -7.94 -15.98 -25.38
N ARG A 265 -7.60 -15.27 -26.47
CA ARG A 265 -7.25 -13.84 -26.43
C ARG A 265 -8.42 -12.98 -25.90
N ARG A 266 -9.66 -13.30 -26.30
CA ARG A 266 -10.86 -12.64 -25.75
C ARG A 266 -11.12 -13.05 -24.30
N ALA A 267 -10.95 -14.34 -23.99
CA ALA A 267 -11.12 -14.84 -22.63
C ALA A 267 -10.13 -14.20 -21.65
N GLU A 268 -8.92 -13.87 -22.08
CA GLU A 268 -7.91 -13.18 -21.28
C GLU A 268 -8.43 -11.87 -20.65
N ILE A 269 -9.28 -11.14 -21.38
CA ILE A 269 -9.92 -9.90 -20.91
C ILE A 269 -10.79 -10.16 -19.68
N VAL A 270 -11.59 -11.22 -19.74
CA VAL A 270 -12.53 -11.59 -18.66
C VAL A 270 -11.78 -12.27 -17.52
N LEU A 271 -10.84 -13.16 -17.84
CA LEU A 271 -10.07 -13.93 -16.86
C LEU A 271 -9.23 -13.03 -15.96
N HIS A 272 -8.53 -12.07 -16.54
CA HIS A 272 -7.63 -11.19 -15.79
C HIS A 272 -8.27 -9.84 -15.43
N GLY A 273 -9.33 -9.42 -16.12
CA GLY A 273 -10.03 -8.17 -15.85
C GLY A 273 -9.06 -6.99 -15.81
N ARG A 274 -9.03 -6.28 -14.68
CA ARG A 274 -8.12 -5.14 -14.46
C ARG A 274 -6.65 -5.52 -14.22
N GLN A 275 -6.33 -6.80 -14.05
CA GLN A 275 -4.96 -7.32 -14.05
C GLN A 275 -4.51 -7.78 -15.44
N HIS A 276 -5.19 -7.32 -16.49
CA HIS A 276 -4.70 -7.47 -17.85
C HIS A 276 -3.39 -6.69 -18.04
N TRP A 277 -2.47 -7.22 -18.86
CA TRP A 277 -1.14 -6.62 -19.06
C TRP A 277 -1.24 -5.15 -19.49
N LEU A 278 -2.23 -4.79 -20.30
CA LEU A 278 -2.42 -3.41 -20.75
C LEU A 278 -2.63 -2.45 -19.57
N HIS A 279 -3.49 -2.80 -18.62
CA HIS A 279 -3.71 -1.99 -17.42
C HIS A 279 -2.43 -1.89 -16.58
N GLN A 280 -1.66 -2.97 -16.49
CA GLN A 280 -0.42 -3.01 -15.73
C GLN A 280 0.67 -2.19 -16.39
N SER A 281 0.83 -2.27 -17.72
CA SER A 281 1.77 -1.46 -18.49
C SER A 281 1.43 0.01 -18.37
N LEU A 282 0.16 0.38 -18.53
CA LEU A 282 -0.30 1.76 -18.37
C LEU A 282 -0.08 2.29 -16.95
N GLY A 283 -0.41 1.47 -15.93
CA GLY A 283 -0.15 1.79 -14.53
C GLY A 283 1.33 1.92 -14.22
N ALA A 284 2.18 1.06 -14.79
CA ALA A 284 3.63 1.12 -14.66
C ALA A 284 4.21 2.36 -15.32
N VAL A 285 3.77 2.71 -16.54
CA VAL A 285 4.16 3.96 -17.23
C VAL A 285 3.76 5.16 -16.39
N MET A 286 2.55 5.19 -15.83
CA MET A 286 2.12 6.26 -14.94
C MET A 286 3.00 6.35 -13.67
N ALA A 287 3.26 5.21 -13.01
CA ALA A 287 4.07 5.17 -11.81
C ALA A 287 5.52 5.61 -12.08
N VAL A 288 6.12 5.14 -13.18
CA VAL A 288 7.45 5.56 -13.63
C VAL A 288 7.44 7.04 -13.99
N GLY A 289 6.41 7.55 -14.66
CA GLY A 289 6.28 8.98 -14.99
C GLY A 289 6.17 9.85 -13.74
N ILE A 290 5.37 9.45 -12.74
CA ILE A 290 5.27 10.13 -11.45
C ILE A 290 6.61 10.10 -10.72
N ALA A 291 7.28 8.94 -10.68
CA ALA A 291 8.58 8.80 -10.04
C ALA A 291 9.63 9.68 -10.74
N ALA A 292 9.71 9.62 -12.07
CA ALA A 292 10.63 10.43 -12.87
C ALA A 292 10.39 11.92 -12.69
N LEU A 293 9.13 12.37 -12.67
CA LEU A 293 8.77 13.75 -12.38
C LEU A 293 9.18 14.14 -10.96
N SER A 294 8.90 13.28 -9.97
CA SER A 294 9.26 13.52 -8.57
C SER A 294 10.76 13.62 -8.38
N PHE A 295 11.53 12.74 -9.02
CA PHE A 295 12.99 12.78 -9.04
C PHE A 295 13.51 14.00 -9.77
N PHE A 296 12.97 14.31 -10.95
CA PHE A 296 13.37 15.50 -11.72
C PHE A 296 13.16 16.77 -10.89
N ILE A 297 12.00 16.92 -10.26
CA ILE A 297 11.72 18.02 -9.33
C ILE A 297 12.71 17.98 -8.17
N ALA A 298 12.90 16.82 -7.52
CA ALA A 298 13.84 16.72 -6.42
C ALA A 298 15.28 17.09 -6.82
N PHE A 299 15.73 16.71 -8.01
CA PHE A 299 17.07 17.01 -8.51
C PHE A 299 17.25 18.47 -8.91
N ALA A 300 16.29 19.01 -9.67
CA ALA A 300 16.30 20.42 -10.08
C ALA A 300 16.33 21.36 -8.87
N LEU A 301 15.80 20.90 -7.75
CA LEU A 301 15.60 21.67 -6.55
C LEU A 301 16.69 21.44 -5.47
N ALA A 302 17.06 20.19 -5.18
CA ALA A 302 17.96 19.88 -4.05
C ALA A 302 19.44 20.23 -4.28
N GLY A 303 19.87 20.48 -5.52
CA GLY A 303 21.26 20.81 -5.86
C GLY A 303 22.28 19.70 -5.54
N GLN A 304 21.83 18.53 -5.09
CA GLN A 304 22.67 17.36 -4.83
C GLN A 304 23.00 16.64 -6.13
N GLY A 305 24.23 16.11 -6.22
CA GLY A 305 24.66 15.30 -7.35
C GLY A 305 23.76 14.09 -7.54
N LEU A 306 23.38 13.81 -8.80
CA LEU A 306 22.55 12.65 -9.17
C LEU A 306 23.06 11.36 -8.52
N GLN A 307 24.38 11.14 -8.55
CA GLN A 307 25.03 9.91 -8.09
C GLN A 307 24.80 9.58 -6.59
N ASP A 308 24.82 10.60 -5.73
CA ASP A 308 24.64 10.40 -4.28
C ASP A 308 23.22 9.97 -3.93
N ASN A 309 22.24 10.49 -4.67
CA ASN A 309 20.84 10.13 -4.49
C ASN A 309 20.53 8.74 -5.05
N TRP A 310 21.14 8.36 -6.17
CA TRP A 310 21.01 7.01 -6.71
C TRP A 310 21.55 5.97 -5.73
N THR A 311 22.74 6.18 -5.19
CA THR A 311 23.38 5.24 -4.26
C THR A 311 22.63 5.13 -2.93
N LYS A 312 22.24 6.25 -2.31
CA LYS A 312 21.51 6.26 -1.03
C LYS A 312 20.06 5.78 -1.16
N GLY A 313 19.40 6.09 -2.27
CA GLY A 313 18.00 5.75 -2.52
C GLY A 313 17.77 4.41 -3.23
N ALA A 314 18.82 3.75 -3.72
CA ALA A 314 18.75 2.56 -4.57
C ALA A 314 17.86 1.45 -4.01
N TYR A 315 17.97 1.12 -2.72
CA TYR A 315 17.17 0.05 -2.12
C TYR A 315 15.67 0.39 -2.09
N GLY A 316 15.32 1.64 -1.73
CA GLY A 316 13.93 2.09 -1.75
C GLY A 316 13.35 2.09 -3.16
N MET A 317 14.12 2.56 -4.14
CA MET A 317 13.76 2.51 -5.55
C MET A 317 13.59 1.07 -6.06
N ALA A 318 14.49 0.17 -5.68
CA ALA A 318 14.44 -1.23 -6.07
C ALA A 318 13.20 -1.93 -5.51
N ILE A 319 12.87 -1.68 -4.23
CA ILE A 319 11.64 -2.20 -3.60
C ILE A 319 10.40 -1.64 -4.31
N GLY A 320 10.37 -0.34 -4.61
CA GLY A 320 9.29 0.29 -5.35
C GLY A 320 9.09 -0.30 -6.74
N LEU A 321 10.17 -0.42 -7.51
CA LEU A 321 10.15 -0.99 -8.86
C LEU A 321 9.74 -2.46 -8.84
N ALA A 322 10.28 -3.26 -7.92
CA ALA A 322 9.91 -4.66 -7.77
C ALA A 322 8.44 -4.82 -7.35
N SER A 323 7.93 -3.93 -6.49
CA SER A 323 6.53 -3.94 -6.08
C SER A 323 5.60 -3.63 -7.24
N ILE A 324 5.92 -2.63 -8.08
CA ILE A 324 5.14 -2.31 -9.29
C ILE A 324 5.16 -3.50 -10.27
N GLY A 325 6.34 -4.10 -10.46
CA GLY A 325 6.54 -5.19 -11.42
C GLY A 325 5.89 -6.52 -11.05
N PHE A 326 6.02 -6.95 -9.79
CA PHE A 326 5.60 -8.30 -9.38
C PHE A 326 4.19 -8.37 -8.76
N ASN A 327 3.66 -7.27 -8.21
CA ASN A 327 2.31 -7.27 -7.61
C ASN A 327 1.19 -7.76 -8.55
N PRO A 328 1.18 -7.39 -9.86
CA PRO A 328 0.43 -8.10 -10.90
C PRO A 328 0.37 -9.62 -10.77
N CYS A 329 1.52 -10.27 -10.67
CA CYS A 329 1.64 -11.73 -10.67
C CYS A 329 1.00 -12.34 -9.43
N PHE A 330 1.10 -11.65 -8.29
CA PHE A 330 0.54 -12.13 -7.03
C PHE A 330 -0.99 -11.97 -6.95
N THR A 331 -1.55 -11.00 -7.70
CA THR A 331 -2.99 -10.69 -7.71
C THR A 331 -3.78 -11.41 -8.79
N LEU A 332 -3.14 -11.91 -9.86
CA LEU A 332 -3.79 -12.65 -10.95
C LEU A 332 -4.71 -13.80 -10.47
N PRO A 333 -4.30 -14.65 -9.51
CA PRO A 333 -5.19 -15.70 -9.01
C PRO A 333 -6.46 -15.14 -8.36
N ASN A 334 -6.35 -14.05 -7.59
CA ASN A 334 -7.53 -13.44 -6.95
C ASN A 334 -8.53 -12.95 -8.00
N MET A 335 -8.04 -12.41 -9.12
CA MET A 335 -8.90 -12.00 -10.24
C MET A 335 -9.62 -13.16 -10.89
N LEU A 336 -8.95 -14.31 -11.07
CA LEU A 336 -9.62 -15.52 -11.56
C LEU A 336 -10.75 -15.96 -10.63
N TRP A 337 -10.57 -15.87 -9.32
CA TRP A 337 -11.66 -16.22 -8.41
C TRP A 337 -12.84 -15.23 -8.49
N HIS A 338 -12.55 -13.93 -8.61
CA HIS A 338 -13.58 -12.90 -8.71
C HIS A 338 -14.36 -12.96 -10.04
N SER A 339 -13.71 -13.36 -11.13
CA SER A 339 -14.37 -13.54 -12.44
C SER A 339 -15.03 -14.91 -12.65
N ARG A 340 -15.23 -15.71 -11.58
CA ARG A 340 -15.73 -17.10 -11.70
C ARG A 340 -17.15 -17.21 -12.27
N ARG A 341 -17.99 -16.20 -12.08
CA ARG A 341 -19.37 -16.18 -12.61
C ARG A 341 -19.35 -15.97 -14.12
N GLU A 342 -18.53 -15.04 -14.57
CA GLU A 342 -18.29 -14.73 -15.99
C GLU A 342 -17.59 -15.91 -16.68
N GLN A 343 -16.69 -16.61 -15.98
CA GLN A 343 -16.04 -17.83 -16.47
C GLN A 343 -17.02 -18.96 -16.76
N ALA A 344 -18.11 -19.09 -15.99
CA ALA A 344 -19.13 -20.10 -16.27
C ALA A 344 -19.82 -19.82 -17.63
N LEU A 345 -20.07 -18.55 -17.94
CA LEU A 345 -20.61 -18.12 -19.23
C LEU A 345 -19.59 -18.32 -20.37
N MET A 346 -18.31 -18.05 -20.12
CA MET A 346 -17.25 -18.25 -21.12
C MET A 346 -17.14 -19.70 -21.59
N ARG A 347 -17.49 -20.68 -20.76
CA ARG A 347 -17.48 -22.10 -21.15
C ARG A 347 -18.50 -22.44 -22.25
N LEU A 348 -19.48 -21.58 -22.48
CA LEU A 348 -20.45 -21.72 -23.56
C LEU A 348 -19.93 -21.12 -24.89
N LEU A 349 -18.78 -20.43 -24.88
CA LEU A 349 -18.25 -19.79 -26.08
C LEU A 349 -17.67 -20.83 -27.05
N PRO A 350 -18.02 -20.76 -28.35
CA PRO A 350 -17.44 -21.63 -29.36
C PRO A 350 -15.94 -21.39 -29.47
N GLY A 351 -15.18 -22.48 -29.60
CA GLY A 351 -13.73 -22.45 -29.76
C GLY A 351 -12.92 -22.34 -28.46
N LEU A 352 -13.54 -22.15 -27.28
CA LEU A 352 -12.79 -22.17 -26.03
C LEU A 352 -12.26 -23.61 -25.77
N PRO A 353 -10.95 -23.79 -25.49
CA PRO A 353 -10.42 -25.11 -25.16
C PRO A 353 -11.11 -25.67 -23.91
N GLN A 354 -11.18 -27.00 -23.81
CA GLN A 354 -11.80 -27.70 -22.68
C GLN A 354 -10.81 -28.63 -21.97
N GLY A 355 -11.19 -29.11 -20.78
CA GLY A 355 -10.41 -30.08 -20.01
C GLY A 355 -8.97 -29.62 -19.75
N GLU A 356 -8.02 -30.53 -19.96
CA GLU A 356 -6.58 -30.26 -19.78
C GLU A 356 -6.07 -29.16 -20.72
N ALA A 357 -6.58 -29.07 -21.95
CA ALA A 357 -6.14 -28.06 -22.91
C ALA A 357 -6.42 -26.64 -22.38
N LEU A 358 -7.56 -26.45 -21.70
CA LEU A 358 -7.89 -25.20 -21.02
C LEU A 358 -6.94 -24.91 -19.87
N ASN A 359 -6.64 -25.91 -19.03
CA ASN A 359 -5.69 -25.76 -17.93
C ASN A 359 -4.34 -25.27 -18.44
N ARG A 360 -3.80 -25.96 -19.47
CA ARG A 360 -2.51 -25.60 -20.08
C ARG A 360 -2.55 -24.23 -20.76
N ALA A 361 -3.68 -23.82 -21.32
CA ALA A 361 -3.82 -22.49 -21.94
C ALA A 361 -3.80 -21.37 -20.89
N VAL A 362 -4.57 -21.50 -19.80
CA VAL A 362 -4.59 -20.54 -18.69
C VAL A 362 -3.22 -20.46 -18.01
N ALA A 363 -2.59 -21.60 -17.75
CA ALA A 363 -1.26 -21.64 -17.13
C ALA A 363 -0.17 -20.98 -18.01
N ARG A 364 -0.17 -21.26 -19.33
CA ARG A 364 0.73 -20.59 -20.29
C ARG A 364 0.54 -19.08 -20.30
N MET A 365 -0.70 -18.63 -20.31
CA MET A 365 -1.05 -17.21 -20.32
C MET A 365 -0.53 -16.50 -19.06
N GLN A 366 -0.75 -17.09 -17.88
CA GLN A 366 -0.24 -16.54 -16.62
C GLN A 366 1.29 -16.53 -16.54
N LEU A 367 1.93 -17.63 -16.96
CA LEU A 367 3.40 -17.69 -17.02
C LEU A 367 3.98 -16.65 -17.98
N ARG A 368 3.35 -16.45 -19.14
CA ARG A 368 3.79 -15.41 -20.10
C ARG A 368 3.77 -14.03 -19.44
N HIS A 369 2.70 -13.68 -18.74
CA HIS A 369 2.62 -12.38 -18.04
C HIS A 369 3.67 -12.26 -16.95
N ALA A 370 3.88 -13.33 -16.20
CA ALA A 370 4.89 -13.37 -15.14
C ALA A 370 6.30 -13.21 -15.68
N LEU A 371 6.63 -13.89 -16.76
CA LEU A 371 7.94 -13.84 -17.39
C LEU A 371 8.21 -12.47 -18.02
N VAL A 372 7.20 -11.86 -18.67
CA VAL A 372 7.32 -10.51 -19.21
C VAL A 372 7.51 -9.50 -18.09
N ALA A 373 6.67 -9.56 -17.05
CA ALA A 373 6.79 -8.68 -15.88
C ALA A 373 8.14 -8.86 -15.19
N TRP A 374 8.60 -10.10 -15.01
CA TRP A 374 9.91 -10.41 -14.46
C TRP A 374 11.04 -9.85 -15.32
N ALA A 375 11.02 -10.05 -16.63
CA ALA A 375 12.06 -9.56 -17.53
C ALA A 375 12.16 -8.03 -17.50
N LEU A 376 11.03 -7.32 -17.59
CA LEU A 376 10.99 -5.87 -17.52
C LEU A 376 11.46 -5.33 -16.16
N THR A 377 11.01 -5.96 -15.08
CA THR A 377 11.41 -5.58 -13.71
C THR A 377 12.90 -5.83 -13.48
N THR A 378 13.41 -6.97 -13.94
CA THR A 378 14.83 -7.33 -13.84
C THR A 378 15.69 -6.39 -14.68
N ALA A 379 15.25 -6.00 -15.87
CA ALA A 379 15.93 -5.01 -16.69
C ALA A 379 16.00 -3.65 -15.98
N GLY A 380 14.88 -3.16 -15.43
CA GLY A 380 14.87 -1.90 -14.68
C GLY A 380 15.71 -1.96 -13.39
N LEU A 381 15.67 -3.08 -12.66
CA LEU A 381 16.55 -3.31 -11.51
C LEU A 381 18.02 -3.42 -11.91
N GLY A 382 18.32 -3.97 -13.09
CA GLY A 382 19.67 -4.03 -13.64
C GLY A 382 20.22 -2.64 -13.97
N LEU A 383 19.41 -1.79 -14.59
CA LEU A 383 19.76 -0.37 -14.82
C LEU A 383 20.00 0.38 -13.51
N LEU A 384 19.13 0.16 -12.51
CA LEU A 384 19.28 0.76 -11.19
C LEU A 384 20.52 0.23 -10.46
N ALA A 385 20.78 -1.07 -10.52
CA ALA A 385 21.96 -1.71 -9.93
C ALA A 385 23.25 -1.21 -10.57
N TRP A 386 23.26 -1.01 -11.89
CA TRP A 386 24.37 -0.41 -12.61
C TRP A 386 24.60 1.04 -12.18
N ALA A 387 23.55 1.87 -12.18
CA ALA A 387 23.65 3.28 -11.78
C ALA A 387 24.11 3.46 -10.31
N ALA A 388 23.65 2.58 -9.42
CA ALA A 388 23.99 2.60 -8.01
C ALA A 388 25.28 1.82 -7.67
N ASN A 389 25.93 1.21 -8.66
CA ASN A 389 27.06 0.26 -8.48
C ASN A 389 26.79 -0.79 -7.38
N ASN A 390 25.59 -1.36 -7.39
CA ASN A 390 25.13 -2.32 -6.39
C ASN A 390 24.33 -3.46 -7.03
N ALA A 391 25.03 -4.52 -7.40
CA ALA A 391 24.43 -5.71 -8.01
C ALA A 391 23.43 -6.44 -7.08
N ALA A 392 23.47 -6.21 -5.77
CA ALA A 392 22.62 -6.89 -4.80
C ALA A 392 21.13 -6.53 -4.94
N LEU A 393 20.79 -5.45 -5.64
CA LEU A 393 19.40 -5.10 -5.96
C LEU A 393 18.71 -6.17 -6.83
N LEU A 394 19.49 -6.92 -7.61
CA LEU A 394 18.98 -8.01 -8.45
C LEU A 394 18.50 -9.22 -7.64
N CYS A 395 18.90 -9.36 -6.36
CA CYS A 395 18.37 -10.40 -5.46
C CYS A 395 16.85 -10.35 -5.35
N LEU A 396 16.24 -9.16 -5.43
CA LEU A 396 14.78 -9.02 -5.45
C LEU A 396 14.18 -9.69 -6.70
N ALA A 397 14.69 -9.39 -7.89
CA ALA A 397 14.21 -9.98 -9.14
C ALA A 397 14.33 -11.51 -9.15
N PHE A 398 15.47 -12.04 -8.73
CA PHE A 398 15.66 -13.49 -8.70
C PHE A 398 14.89 -14.15 -7.57
N GLY A 399 14.70 -13.51 -6.41
CA GLY A 399 13.85 -14.03 -5.34
C GLY A 399 12.38 -14.17 -5.73
N ALA A 400 11.91 -13.38 -6.70
CA ALA A 400 10.52 -13.42 -7.18
C ALA A 400 10.18 -14.63 -8.05
N LEU A 401 11.15 -15.20 -8.78
CA LEU A 401 10.90 -16.25 -9.77
C LEU A 401 10.25 -17.52 -9.19
N PRO A 402 10.80 -18.16 -8.13
CA PRO A 402 10.25 -19.42 -7.63
C PRO A 402 8.86 -19.22 -7.03
N LEU A 403 8.61 -18.03 -6.50
CA LEU A 403 7.31 -17.64 -5.95
C LEU A 403 6.30 -17.38 -7.05
N SER A 404 6.67 -16.65 -8.09
CA SER A 404 5.79 -16.35 -9.22
C SER A 404 5.36 -17.63 -9.94
N THR A 405 6.30 -18.53 -10.20
CA THR A 405 6.01 -19.85 -10.81
C THR A 405 5.15 -20.72 -9.91
N GLY A 406 5.50 -20.87 -8.64
CA GLY A 406 4.76 -21.69 -7.69
C GLY A 406 3.36 -21.15 -7.34
N TRP A 407 3.19 -19.82 -7.36
CA TRP A 407 1.93 -19.15 -7.03
C TRP A 407 0.95 -19.17 -8.21
N LEU A 408 1.44 -18.90 -9.43
CA LEU A 408 0.59 -18.83 -10.63
C LEU A 408 0.16 -20.21 -11.12
N LEU A 409 1.00 -21.24 -11.00
CA LEU A 409 0.67 -22.60 -11.46
C LEU A 409 -0.18 -23.41 -10.48
N ARG A 410 -1.00 -22.74 -9.66
CA ARG A 410 -1.99 -23.40 -8.81
C ARG A 410 -3.19 -23.82 -9.63
N ALA A 411 -3.73 -25.01 -9.35
CA ALA A 411 -4.93 -25.51 -10.01
C ALA A 411 -6.12 -24.57 -9.77
N PRO A 412 -6.62 -23.84 -10.80
CA PRO A 412 -7.64 -22.82 -10.58
C PRO A 412 -8.96 -23.39 -10.03
N SER A 413 -9.27 -24.65 -10.35
CA SER A 413 -10.47 -25.36 -9.90
C SER A 413 -10.54 -25.58 -8.38
N ARG A 414 -9.39 -25.54 -7.67
CA ARG A 414 -9.27 -25.74 -6.21
C ARG A 414 -8.97 -24.46 -5.43
N MET A 415 -9.00 -23.31 -6.10
CA MET A 415 -8.76 -22.04 -5.43
C MET A 415 -9.82 -21.79 -4.37
N LYS A 416 -9.47 -21.14 -3.27
CA LYS A 416 -10.42 -20.69 -2.24
C LYS A 416 -10.71 -19.21 -2.42
N SER A 417 -11.75 -18.72 -1.75
CA SER A 417 -12.05 -17.29 -1.72
C SER A 417 -10.82 -16.49 -1.25
N PRO A 418 -10.44 -15.43 -1.99
CA PRO A 418 -9.41 -14.50 -1.57
C PRO A 418 -9.75 -13.93 -0.20
N THR A 419 -8.72 -13.85 0.62
CA THR A 419 -8.72 -13.20 1.92
C THR A 419 -7.54 -12.23 1.95
N ALA A 420 -7.48 -11.35 2.96
CA ALA A 420 -6.29 -10.51 3.15
C ALA A 420 -4.98 -11.34 3.18
N TRP A 421 -5.05 -12.56 3.75
CA TRP A 421 -3.92 -13.50 3.80
C TRP A 421 -3.44 -13.98 2.44
N THR A 422 -4.36 -14.29 1.52
CA THR A 422 -3.97 -14.72 0.17
C THR A 422 -3.28 -13.60 -0.60
N THR A 423 -3.50 -12.35 -0.23
CA THR A 423 -2.79 -11.19 -0.80
C THR A 423 -1.44 -10.94 -0.10
N VAL A 424 -1.37 -11.04 1.23
CA VAL A 424 -0.17 -10.71 2.02
C VAL A 424 0.92 -11.78 1.92
N VAL A 425 0.58 -13.07 1.94
CA VAL A 425 1.56 -14.18 1.91
C VAL A 425 2.53 -14.12 0.75
N PRO A 426 2.09 -13.99 -0.51
CA PRO A 426 3.03 -13.97 -1.63
C PRO A 426 3.97 -12.77 -1.55
N ILE A 427 3.49 -11.61 -1.09
CA ILE A 427 4.30 -10.41 -0.89
C ILE A 427 5.34 -10.65 0.22
N LEU A 428 4.93 -11.21 1.36
CA LEU A 428 5.85 -11.52 2.46
C LEU A 428 6.89 -12.55 2.05
N ALA A 429 6.48 -13.64 1.40
CA ALA A 429 7.38 -14.66 0.89
C ALA A 429 8.39 -14.07 -0.11
N PHE A 430 7.94 -13.14 -0.97
CA PHE A 430 8.80 -12.42 -1.91
C PHE A 430 9.84 -11.58 -1.19
N MET A 431 9.43 -10.79 -0.21
CA MET A 431 10.35 -9.98 0.59
C MET A 431 11.36 -10.86 1.34
N LEU A 432 10.91 -11.96 1.95
CA LEU A 432 11.80 -12.89 2.67
C LEU A 432 12.78 -13.60 1.74
N MET A 433 12.35 -14.02 0.55
CA MET A 433 13.23 -14.67 -0.43
C MET A 433 14.27 -13.70 -0.97
N GLY A 434 13.85 -12.48 -1.36
CA GLY A 434 14.77 -11.45 -1.82
C GLY A 434 15.77 -11.02 -0.74
N TRP A 435 15.30 -10.87 0.50
CA TRP A 435 16.16 -10.58 1.65
C TRP A 435 17.12 -11.73 1.98
N GLY A 436 16.65 -12.97 1.95
CA GLY A 436 17.50 -14.15 2.16
C GLY A 436 18.62 -14.23 1.12
N MET A 437 18.31 -14.01 -0.16
CA MET A 437 19.32 -13.95 -1.22
C MET A 437 20.32 -12.81 -1.00
N PHE A 438 19.83 -11.63 -0.56
CA PHE A 438 20.68 -10.49 -0.23
C PHE A 438 21.66 -10.82 0.89
N LEU A 439 21.21 -11.45 1.99
CA LEU A 439 22.06 -11.86 3.10
C LEU A 439 23.09 -12.92 2.67
N LEU A 440 22.68 -13.91 1.87
CA LEU A 440 23.62 -14.93 1.34
C LEU A 440 24.72 -14.29 0.46
N GLN A 441 24.37 -13.27 -0.32
CA GLN A 441 25.36 -12.54 -1.11
C GLN A 441 26.28 -11.70 -0.24
N LYS A 442 25.72 -10.94 0.69
CA LYS A 442 26.45 -9.95 1.49
C LYS A 442 27.30 -10.59 2.58
N ASP A 443 26.74 -11.51 3.35
CA ASP A 443 27.38 -12.03 4.57
C ASP A 443 28.19 -13.30 4.31
N LEU A 444 27.74 -14.14 3.35
CA LEU A 444 28.47 -15.35 2.96
C LEU A 444 29.30 -15.19 1.67
N GLY A 445 29.29 -14.00 1.06
CA GLY A 445 30.04 -13.74 -0.17
C GLY A 445 29.57 -14.57 -1.37
N THR A 446 28.35 -15.10 -1.35
CA THR A 446 27.87 -15.99 -2.41
C THR A 446 27.75 -15.21 -3.72
N PRO A 447 28.38 -15.67 -4.83
CA PRO A 447 28.36 -14.92 -6.08
C PRO A 447 26.93 -14.85 -6.64
N LEU A 448 26.51 -13.65 -7.06
CA LEU A 448 25.15 -13.41 -7.60
C LEU A 448 24.78 -14.38 -8.76
N PRO A 449 25.67 -14.72 -9.71
CA PRO A 449 25.35 -15.70 -10.75
C PRO A 449 24.94 -17.07 -10.21
N LEU A 450 25.53 -17.52 -9.09
CA LEU A 450 25.17 -18.79 -8.46
C LEU A 450 23.78 -18.72 -7.83
N LEU A 451 23.48 -17.62 -7.12
CA LEU A 451 22.17 -17.37 -6.52
C LEU A 451 21.07 -17.26 -7.61
N ALA A 452 21.37 -16.56 -8.71
CA ALA A 452 20.48 -16.45 -9.86
C ALA A 452 20.24 -17.81 -10.53
N GLY A 453 21.31 -18.59 -10.76
CA GLY A 453 21.24 -19.94 -11.31
C GLY A 453 20.41 -20.89 -10.43
N ALA A 454 20.61 -20.85 -9.12
CA ALA A 454 19.84 -21.62 -8.15
C ALA A 454 18.34 -21.24 -8.17
N SER A 455 18.03 -19.94 -8.23
CA SER A 455 16.65 -19.47 -8.32
C SER A 455 15.96 -19.91 -9.63
N VAL A 456 16.65 -19.80 -10.77
CA VAL A 456 16.14 -20.26 -12.07
C VAL A 456 15.91 -21.77 -12.07
N ALA A 457 16.88 -22.55 -11.57
CA ALA A 457 16.76 -24.01 -11.46
C ALA A 457 15.60 -24.42 -10.56
N LEU A 458 15.46 -23.78 -9.38
CA LEU A 458 14.34 -24.01 -8.47
C LEU A 458 13.00 -23.66 -9.13
N SER A 459 12.93 -22.55 -9.85
CA SER A 459 11.72 -22.12 -10.56
C SER A 459 11.34 -23.07 -11.69
N ALA A 460 12.33 -23.59 -12.43
CA ALA A 460 12.10 -24.58 -13.48
C ALA A 460 11.62 -25.91 -12.90
N ALA A 461 12.23 -26.39 -11.80
CA ALA A 461 11.82 -27.60 -11.10
C ALA A 461 10.39 -27.48 -10.54
N LEU A 462 10.10 -26.38 -9.85
CA LEU A 462 8.75 -26.07 -9.35
C LEU A 462 7.75 -25.94 -10.49
N GLY A 463 8.14 -25.27 -11.58
CA GLY A 463 7.35 -25.11 -12.79
C GLY A 463 6.98 -26.45 -13.42
N ALA A 464 7.96 -27.33 -13.63
CA ALA A 464 7.75 -28.66 -14.21
C ALA A 464 6.85 -29.54 -13.32
N TRP A 465 7.09 -29.54 -12.01
CA TRP A 465 6.25 -30.27 -11.05
C TRP A 465 4.81 -29.76 -11.07
N ARG A 466 4.61 -28.44 -10.91
CA ARG A 466 3.28 -27.82 -10.90
C ARG A 466 2.56 -27.95 -12.23
N TRP A 467 3.28 -27.87 -13.35
CA TRP A 467 2.72 -28.05 -14.69
C TRP A 467 2.09 -29.44 -14.84
N ARG A 468 2.80 -30.50 -14.41
CA ARG A 468 2.26 -31.88 -14.41
C ARG A 468 1.02 -32.00 -13.53
N THR A 469 1.06 -31.44 -12.31
CA THR A 469 -0.08 -31.47 -11.38
C THR A 469 -1.29 -30.73 -11.95
N LEU A 470 -1.06 -29.59 -12.63
CA LEU A 470 -2.12 -28.77 -13.22
C LEU A 470 -2.73 -29.42 -14.46
N SER A 471 -1.94 -30.11 -15.27
CA SER A 471 -2.45 -30.91 -16.39
C SER A 471 -3.39 -32.02 -15.91
N ALA A 472 -3.05 -32.70 -14.81
CA ALA A 472 -3.90 -33.74 -14.21
C ALA A 472 -5.08 -33.19 -13.39
N ALA A 473 -5.15 -31.87 -13.17
CA ALA A 473 -6.20 -31.28 -12.35
C ALA A 473 -7.54 -31.20 -13.11
N PRO A 474 -8.68 -31.23 -12.39
CA PRO A 474 -9.97 -30.97 -13.01
C PRO A 474 -10.00 -29.60 -13.71
N THR A 475 -10.76 -29.49 -14.80
CA THR A 475 -10.91 -28.27 -15.63
C THR A 475 -10.89 -26.98 -14.82
N ALA A 476 -10.02 -26.05 -15.21
CA ALA A 476 -9.67 -24.85 -14.46
C ALA A 476 -10.86 -23.93 -14.19
N LEU A 477 -11.84 -23.85 -15.12
CA LEU A 477 -12.95 -22.91 -15.06
C LEU A 477 -14.29 -23.61 -14.73
N PRO A 478 -15.18 -22.96 -13.96
CA PRO A 478 -14.94 -21.73 -13.20
C PRO A 478 -13.95 -21.98 -12.05
N ALA A 479 -13.14 -20.97 -11.72
CA ALA A 479 -12.17 -21.04 -10.65
C ALA A 479 -12.88 -21.34 -9.33
N GLY A 480 -12.31 -22.28 -8.56
CA GLY A 480 -12.81 -22.61 -7.24
C GLY A 480 -14.08 -23.46 -7.20
N ARG A 481 -14.45 -24.12 -8.29
CA ARG A 481 -15.64 -25.00 -8.32
C ARG A 481 -15.61 -26.17 -7.33
N LEU A 482 -14.45 -26.49 -6.75
CA LEU A 482 -14.23 -27.59 -5.81
C LEU A 482 -13.95 -27.12 -4.37
N SER A 483 -14.09 -25.81 -4.07
CA SER A 483 -13.66 -25.21 -2.81
C SER A 483 -14.73 -25.09 -1.75
#